data_AF-A0A958HHJ9-F1
#
_entry.id   AF-A0A958HHJ9-F1
#
_cell.length_a   1.000
_cell.length_b   1.000
_cell.length_c   1.000
_cell.angle_alpha   90.00
_cell.angle_beta   90.00
_cell.angle_gamma   90.00
#
_symmetry.space_group_name_H-M   'P 1'
#
loop_
_entity.id
_entity.type
_entity.pdbx_description
1 polymer ?
#
loop_
_entity_poly.entity_id
_entity_poly.type
_entity_poly.pdbx_seq_one_letter_code
_entity_poly.pdbx_strand_id
1 'polypeptide(L)' 'RDDSTGKGRLLITLFDRTAAMEKIERGDVDWSDPEQVAIFKTAQVLYNDVIYTDSYLEV' A
#
# COMPACT_ATOMS: atom_id res chain seq x y z
N ARG A 1 -2.07 17.94 3.28
CA ARG A 1 -1.67 16.52 3.36
C ARG A 1 -1.83 16.14 4.81
N ASP A 2 -2.67 15.16 5.14
CA ASP A 2 -2.85 14.72 6.52
C ASP A 2 -1.75 13.70 6.84
N ASP A 3 -0.76 14.10 7.62
CA ASP A 3 0.35 13.28 8.13
C ASP A 3 0.13 12.85 9.59
N SER A 4 -1.01 13.22 10.17
CA SER A 4 -1.37 13.01 11.57
C SER A 4 -1.72 11.55 11.88
N THR A 5 -1.99 10.75 10.84
CA THR A 5 -2.37 9.33 10.96
C THR A 5 -1.42 8.44 10.15
N GLY A 6 -1.20 7.21 10.62
CA GLY A 6 -0.37 6.21 9.91
C GLY A 6 -0.82 6.00 8.45
N LYS A 7 -2.13 5.89 8.24
CA LYS A 7 -2.77 5.83 6.92
C LYS A 7 -2.45 7.04 6.03
N GLY A 8 -2.44 8.25 6.60
CA GLY A 8 -2.22 9.48 5.85
C GLY A 8 -0.80 9.54 5.31
N ARG A 9 0.18 9.13 6.14
CA ARG A 9 1.58 9.00 5.72
C ARG A 9 1.75 7.96 4.62
N LEU A 10 1.09 6.80 4.71
CA LEU A 10 1.18 5.78 3.67
C LEU A 10 0.59 6.26 2.34
N LEU A 11 -0.55 6.96 2.35
CA LEU A 11 -1.15 7.53 1.14
C LEU A 11 -0.28 8.60 0.50
N ILE A 12 0.42 9.39 1.32
CA ILE A 12 1.41 10.36 0.86
C ILE A 12 2.59 9.65 0.17
N THR A 13 3.16 8.62 0.81
CA THR A 13 4.24 7.82 0.23
C THR A 13 3.82 7.12 -1.07
N LEU A 14 2.60 6.58 -1.12
CA LEU A 14 2.03 5.98 -2.34
C LEU A 14 1.92 7.00 -3.47
N PHE A 15 1.46 8.22 -3.18
CA PHE A 15 1.39 9.29 -4.18
C PHE A 15 2.79 9.68 -4.66
N ASP A 16 3.73 9.90 -3.74
CA ASP A 16 5.09 10.35 -4.07
C ASP A 16 5.84 9.30 -4.91
N ARG A 17 5.75 8.02 -4.55
CA ARG A 17 6.33 6.93 -5.34
C ARG A 17 5.65 6.77 -6.71
N THR A 18 4.32 6.84 -6.77
CA THR A 18 3.60 6.76 -8.06
C THR A 18 3.97 7.92 -8.99
N ALA A 19 4.11 9.13 -8.45
CA ALA A 19 4.57 10.30 -9.21
C ALA A 19 6.02 10.17 -9.69
N ALA A 20 6.87 9.45 -8.93
CA ALA A 20 8.22 9.08 -9.31
C ALA A 20 8.29 7.87 -10.27
N MET A 21 7.14 7.30 -10.68
CA MET A 21 7.04 6.04 -11.45
C MET A 21 7.67 4.84 -10.71
N GLU A 22 7.71 4.91 -9.38
CA GLU A 22 8.22 3.88 -8.49
C GLU A 22 7.08 3.13 -7.80
N LYS A 23 7.37 1.92 -7.33
CA LYS A 23 6.42 1.08 -6.59
C LYS A 23 6.63 1.24 -5.10
N ILE A 24 5.55 1.18 -4.33
CA ILE A 24 5.65 1.06 -2.87
C ILE A 24 6.24 -0.30 -2.50
N GLU A 25 7.13 -0.31 -1.52
CA GLU A 25 7.83 -1.51 -1.07
C GLU A 25 7.33 -1.92 0.32
N ARG A 26 7.60 -3.17 0.71
CA ARG A 26 7.17 -3.69 2.02
C ARG A 26 7.70 -2.89 3.20
N GLY A 27 8.81 -2.16 3.02
CA GLY A 27 9.44 -1.34 4.05
C GLY A 27 8.74 0.00 4.32
N ASP A 28 7.87 0.45 3.41
CA ASP A 28 7.09 1.68 3.60
C ASP A 28 5.81 1.47 4.41
N VAL A 29 5.49 0.21 4.71
CA VAL A 29 4.20 -0.21 5.29
C VAL A 29 4.42 -0.66 6.72
N ASP A 30 3.62 -0.13 7.63
CA ASP A 30 3.51 -0.67 8.97
C ASP A 30 2.64 -1.95 8.95
N TRP A 31 3.28 -3.10 9.15
CA TRP A 31 2.61 -4.41 9.17
C TRP A 31 1.77 -4.66 10.42
N SER A 32 1.91 -3.82 11.45
CA SER A 32 1.05 -3.87 12.64
C SER A 32 -0.28 -3.13 12.45
N ASP A 33 -0.38 -2.30 11.40
CA ASP A 33 -1.57 -1.54 11.06
C ASP A 33 -2.34 -2.26 9.92
N PRO A 34 -3.49 -2.90 10.21
CA PRO A 34 -4.25 -3.65 9.23
C PRO A 34 -4.75 -2.78 8.07
N GLU A 35 -5.00 -1.48 8.29
CA GLU A 35 -5.43 -0.57 7.22
C GLU A 35 -4.29 -0.32 6.22
N GLN A 36 -3.06 -0.16 6.72
CA GLN A 36 -1.88 0.04 5.88
C GLN A 36 -1.55 -1.20 5.05
N VAL A 37 -1.67 -2.39 5.66
CA VAL A 37 -1.49 -3.67 4.97
C VAL A 37 -2.52 -3.86 3.85
N ALA A 38 -3.78 -3.47 4.06
CA ALA A 38 -4.83 -3.54 3.04
C ALA A 38 -4.55 -2.63 1.84
N ILE A 39 -4.10 -1.40 2.08
CA ILE A 39 -3.69 -0.46 1.02
C ILE A 39 -2.50 -1.03 0.24
N PHE A 40 -1.51 -1.60 0.93
CA PHE A 40 -0.34 -2.19 0.29
C PHE A 40 -0.72 -3.34 -0.65
N LYS A 41 -1.53 -4.29 -0.16
CA LYS A 41 -2.01 -5.41 -0.96
C LYS A 41 -2.81 -4.93 -2.18
N THR A 42 -3.64 -3.89 -2.01
CA THR A 42 -4.39 -3.29 -3.13
C THR A 42 -3.47 -2.68 -4.17
N ALA A 43 -2.40 -1.98 -3.77
CA ALA A 43 -1.42 -1.43 -4.70
C ALA A 43 -0.67 -2.52 -5.49
N GLN A 44 -0.31 -3.64 -4.85
CA GLN A 44 0.33 -4.78 -5.52
C GLN A 44 -0.55 -5.39 -6.61
N VAL A 45 -1.86 -5.46 -6.37
CA VAL A 45 -2.85 -5.86 -7.38
C VAL A 45 -2.89 -4.87 -8.54
N LEU A 46 -2.90 -3.56 -8.26
CA LEU A 46 -2.90 -2.52 -9.30
C LEU A 46 -1.59 -2.48 -10.12
N TYR A 47 -0.45 -2.86 -9.52
CA TYR A 47 0.82 -3.02 -10.23
C TYR A 47 0.87 -4.27 -11.09
N ASN A 48 -0.15 -5.12 -11.03
CA ASN A 48 -0.23 -6.39 -11.76
C ASN A 48 0.94 -7.35 -11.40
N ASP A 49 1.59 -7.13 -10.26
CA ASP A 49 2.69 -7.95 -9.75
C ASP A 49 2.17 -9.24 -9.07
N VAL A 50 0.88 -9.26 -8.71
CA VAL A 50 0.18 -10.42 -8.17
C VAL A 50 -1.04 -10.70 -9.06
N ILE A 51 -1.19 -11.96 -9.51
CA ILE A 51 -2.40 -12.41 -10.21
C ILE A 51 -3.58 -12.22 -9.26
N TYR A 52 -4.56 -11.40 -9.64
CA TYR A 52 -5.77 -11.14 -8.87
C TYR A 52 -6.42 -12.46 -8.44
N THR A 53 -6.44 -12.74 -7.14
CA THR A 53 -7.21 -13.83 -6.52
C THR A 53 -7.96 -13.24 -5.34
N ASP A 54 -9.29 -13.41 -5.32
CA ASP A 54 -10.23 -12.94 -4.29
C ASP A 54 -9.84 -13.35 -2.84
N SER A 55 -8.97 -14.35 -2.70
CA SER A 55 -8.56 -14.94 -1.42
C SER A 55 -7.42 -14.20 -0.70
N TYR A 56 -6.91 -13.07 -1.21
CA TYR A 56 -5.74 -12.39 -0.60
C TYR A 56 -6.03 -11.69 0.76
N LEU A 57 -7.31 -11.60 1.14
CA LEU A 57 -7.79 -11.04 2.41
C LEU A 57 -8.24 -12.11 3.42
N GLU A 58 -8.23 -13.39 3.06
CA GLU A 58 -8.63 -14.49 3.94
C GLU A 58 -7.43 -15.38 4.30
N VAL A 59 -6.62 -14.94 5.28
CA VAL A 59 -5.84 -15.83 6.18
C VAL A 59 -5.64 -15.12 7.52
#